data_AF-A0A7Z9HFL0-F1
#
_entry.id   AF-A0A7Z9HFL0-F1
#
_cell.length_a   1.000
_cell.length_b   1.000
_cell.length_c   1.000
_cell.angle_alpha   90.00
_cell.angle_beta   90.00
_cell.angle_gamma   90.00
#
_symmetry.space_group_name_H-M   'P 1'
#
loop_
_entity.id
_entity.type
_entity.pdbx_description
1 polymer ?
#
loop_
_entity_poly.entity_id
_entity_poly.type
_entity_poly.pdbx_seq_one_letter_code
_entity_poly.pdbx_strand_id
1 'polypeptide(L)' 'MSGHSKWSTIKHRKAAQDAKRGKAFTKIIKELTIAARIGGSDLDANPR' A
#
# COMPACT_ATOMS: atom_id res chain seq x y z
N MET A 1 27.69 -21.06 -2.34
CA MET A 1 26.49 -20.90 -1.46
C MET A 1 26.60 -19.56 -0.73
N SER A 2 25.68 -18.63 -0.97
CA SER A 2 25.59 -17.30 -0.32
C SER A 2 25.01 -17.36 1.11
N GLY A 3 25.44 -18.33 1.90
CA GLY A 3 24.83 -18.68 3.20
C GLY A 3 24.83 -17.55 4.24
N HIS A 4 25.78 -16.62 4.16
CA HIS A 4 25.96 -15.55 5.16
C HIS A 4 25.21 -14.25 4.87
N SER A 5 24.68 -14.05 3.65
CA SER A 5 24.05 -12.78 3.24
C SER A 5 22.57 -12.90 2.85
N LYS A 6 22.02 -14.13 2.85
CA LYS A 6 20.60 -14.40 2.50
C LYS A 6 19.64 -13.48 3.24
N TRP A 7 19.80 -13.33 4.55
CA TRP A 7 18.92 -12.48 5.35
C TRP A 7 19.06 -10.99 5.03
N SER A 8 20.30 -10.51 4.85
CA SER A 8 20.57 -9.12 4.49
C SER A 8 19.88 -8.75 3.15
N THR A 9 20.02 -9.61 2.14
CA THR A 9 19.38 -9.41 0.84
C THR A 9 17.85 -9.40 0.93
N ILE A 10 17.27 -10.32 1.72
CA ILE A 10 15.82 -10.37 1.96
C ILE A 10 15.35 -9.09 2.66
N LYS A 11 16.07 -8.64 3.70
CA LYS A 11 15.75 -7.43 4.45
C LYS A 11 15.73 -6.20 3.54
N HIS A 12 16.75 -5.99 2.71
CA HIS A 12 16.82 -4.85 1.80
C HIS A 12 15.72 -4.88 0.73
N ARG A 13 15.48 -6.04 0.12
CA ARG A 13 14.40 -6.20 -0.86
C ARG A 13 13.04 -5.91 -0.25
N LYS A 14 12.76 -6.47 0.93
CA LYS A 14 11.50 -6.26 1.65
C LYS A 14 11.31 -4.78 2.02
N ALA A 15 12.34 -4.12 2.57
CA ALA A 15 12.27 -2.71 2.92
C ALA A 15 11.93 -1.81 1.71
N ALA A 16 12.54 -2.08 0.54
CA ALA A 16 12.24 -1.34 -0.68
C ALA A 16 10.81 -1.58 -1.18
N GLN A 17 10.30 -2.81 -1.05
CA GLN A 17 8.91 -3.14 -1.40
C GLN A 17 7.91 -2.50 -0.44
N ASP A 18 8.19 -2.54 0.87
CA ASP A 18 7.34 -1.96 1.90
C ASP A 18 7.28 -0.42 1.75
N ALA A 19 8.39 0.23 1.43
CA ALA A 19 8.40 1.68 1.16
C ALA A 19 7.55 2.07 -0.06
N LYS A 20 7.56 1.25 -1.13
CA LYS A 20 6.70 1.46 -2.30
C LYS A 20 5.22 1.23 -1.95
N ARG A 21 4.93 0.16 -1.19
CA ARG A 21 3.57 -0.19 -0.75
C ARG A 21 2.98 0.88 0.17
N GLY A 22 3.76 1.40 1.12
CA GLY A 22 3.33 2.46 2.03
C GLY A 22 2.84 3.70 1.29
N LYS A 23 3.60 4.17 0.28
CA LYS A 23 3.20 5.31 -0.56
C LYS A 23 1.90 5.07 -1.31
N ALA A 24 1.71 3.86 -1.85
CA ALA A 24 0.47 3.51 -2.55
C ALA A 24 -0.72 3.46 -1.58
N PHE A 25 -0.52 2.87 -0.40
CA PHE A 25 -1.58 2.73 0.60
C PHE A 25 -2.09 4.08 1.12
N THR A 26 -1.19 5.04 1.37
CA THR A 26 -1.58 6.39 1.76
C THR A 26 -2.45 7.07 0.70
N LYS A 27 -2.14 6.89 -0.59
CA LYS A 27 -2.96 7.43 -1.68
C LYS A 27 -4.34 6.77 -1.71
N ILE A 28 -4.39 5.44 -1.62
CA ILE A 28 -5.65 4.68 -1.63
C ILE A 28 -6.56 5.10 -0.47
N ILE A 29 -6.03 5.20 0.76
CA ILE A 29 -6.83 5.64 1.93
C ILE A 29 -7.40 7.04 1.72
N LYS A 30 -6.59 7.96 1.19
CA LYS A 30 -7.04 9.33 0.94
C LYS A 30 -8.20 9.35 -0.07
N GLU A 31 -8.07 8.62 -1.18
CA GLU A 31 -9.13 8.52 -2.18
C GLU A 31 -10.38 7.86 -1.61
N LEU A 32 -10.26 6.76 -0.85
CA LEU A 32 -11.40 6.11 -0.19
C LEU A 32 -12.14 7.07 0.77
N THR A 33 -11.39 7.87 1.53
CA THR A 33 -11.98 8.84 2.47
C THR A 33 -12.71 9.95 1.73
N ILE A 34 -12.16 10.42 0.61
CA ILE A 34 -12.78 11.45 -0.23
C ILE A 34 -14.04 10.88 -0.91
N ALA A 35 -13.94 9.67 -1.49
CA ALA A 35 -15.05 8.99 -2.12
C ALA A 35 -16.21 8.80 -1.13
N ALA A 36 -15.95 8.28 0.07
CA ALA A 36 -16.96 8.11 1.11
C ALA A 36 -17.58 9.44 1.57
N ARG A 37 -16.80 10.53 1.60
CA ARG A 37 -17.31 11.86 1.98
C ARG A 37 -18.21 12.47 0.90
N ILE A 38 -17.94 12.21 -0.37
CA ILE A 38 -18.69 12.81 -1.50
C ILE A 38 -19.89 11.95 -1.88
N GLY A 39 -19.71 10.64 -2.02
CA GLY A 39 -20.74 9.71 -2.50
C GLY A 39 -21.51 8.99 -1.40
N GLY A 40 -21.20 9.25 -0.13
CA GLY A 40 -21.82 8.57 1.01
C GLY A 40 -21.24 7.18 1.28
N SER A 41 -21.85 6.47 2.23
CA SER A 41 -21.37 5.17 2.73
C SER A 41 -21.76 3.96 1.87
N ASP A 42 -22.54 4.18 0.81
CA ASP A 42 -22.98 3.11 -0.09
C ASP A 42 -21.95 2.91 -1.20
N LEU A 43 -21.32 1.74 -1.19
CA LEU A 43 -20.25 1.36 -2.13
C LEU A 43 -20.79 1.05 -3.53
N ASP A 44 -22.05 0.63 -3.65
CA ASP A 44 -22.66 0.26 -4.93
C ASP A 44 -23.22 1.48 -5.67
N ALA A 45 -23.58 2.54 -4.94
CA ALA A 45 -24.03 3.82 -5.49
C ALA A 45 -22.88 4.79 -5.80
N ASN A 46 -21.65 4.47 -5.37
CA ASN A 46 -20.47 5.32 -5.54
C ASN A 46 -19.42 4.64 -6.44
N PRO A 47 -19.44 4.90 -7.76
CA PRO A 47 -18.51 4.28 -8.71
C PRO A 47 -17.06 4.80 -8.63
N ARG A 48 -16.73 5.67 -7.65
CA ARG A 48 -15.37 6.16 -7.38
C ARG A 48 -14.77 5.47 -6.18
#